data_AF-A0A8J2I627-F1
#
_entry.id   AF-A0A8J2I627-F1
#
_cell.length_a   1.000
_cell.length_b   1.000
_cell.length_c   1.000
_cell.angle_alpha   90.00
_cell.angle_beta   90.00
_cell.angle_gamma   90.00
#
_symmetry.space_group_name_H-M   'P 1'
#
loop_
_entity.id
_entity.type
_entity.pdbx_description
1 polymer ?
#
loop_
_entity_poly.entity_id
_entity_poly.type
_entity_poly.pdbx_seq_one_letter_code
_entity_poly.pdbx_strand_id
1 'polypeptide(L)'
;MLPSERVDNPNPDDVKKEKQKIVNLIVSKSNLDIYNSPEAWSLFKELGGDVMINAFACNFMVDGVPNTDVIEANQLNTRIFNKTSLSSTNGGGEIDMPEFFLTSSVLSQADYGACLDKFKSRMGLSGPQDLYVLVNVTMSPWATTGAQSILNDMVGDFKTIAEKETSIDRNAVKPQKHDFVMQGTDTLYLVHLPKFQLASHRYQLVMTGTLDSSAMQQYAAQRKENPNDYFLLENATDAILDDLTASGSQIAISVFKESDTTQKPVIQGTLTIGDLIVKKSLLGGALDPTFPSQMPFHLYAELSTIKPICNQAKCGPCSLALSISHGPIRETCHPSI
;
A
#
# COMPACT_ATOMS: atom_id res chain seq x y z
N MET A 1 4.80 -23.87 12.22
CA MET A 1 3.41 -23.75 12.73
C MET A 1 3.40 -24.19 14.18
N LEU A 2 2.56 -23.63 15.03
CA LEU A 2 2.41 -24.14 16.39
C LEU A 2 1.75 -25.53 16.37
N PRO A 3 2.00 -26.41 17.35
CA PRO A 3 1.36 -27.72 17.43
C PRO A 3 -0.17 -27.68 17.31
N SER A 4 -0.84 -26.73 17.97
CA SER A 4 -2.30 -26.54 17.86
C SER A 4 -2.79 -26.14 16.47
N GLU A 5 -1.90 -25.63 15.60
CA GLU A 5 -2.22 -25.23 14.23
C GLU A 5 -1.96 -26.36 13.20
N ARG A 6 -1.45 -27.52 13.62
CA ARG A 6 -1.12 -28.63 12.71
C ARG A 6 -2.34 -29.46 12.31
N VAL A 7 -3.44 -29.34 13.04
CA VAL A 7 -4.72 -29.99 12.71
C VAL A 7 -5.48 -29.23 11.64
N ASP A 8 -6.40 -29.90 10.96
CA ASP A 8 -7.33 -29.23 10.06
C ASP A 8 -8.31 -28.36 10.85
N ASN A 9 -8.54 -27.13 10.38
CA ASN A 9 -9.41 -26.13 11.03
C ASN A 9 -9.10 -25.94 12.54
N PRO A 10 -7.90 -25.41 12.88
CA PRO A 10 -7.49 -25.26 14.26
C PRO A 10 -8.43 -24.31 15.03
N ASN A 11 -8.74 -24.66 16.27
CA ASN A 11 -9.55 -23.83 17.16
C ASN A 11 -8.75 -22.58 17.58
N PRO A 12 -9.22 -21.36 17.29
CA PRO A 12 -8.51 -20.12 17.64
C PRO A 12 -8.21 -19.98 19.14
N ASP A 13 -9.09 -20.48 20.01
CA ASP A 13 -8.89 -20.40 21.46
C ASP A 13 -7.73 -21.29 21.93
N ASP A 14 -7.54 -22.45 21.30
CA ASP A 14 -6.46 -23.36 21.65
C ASP A 14 -5.11 -22.83 21.15
N VAL A 15 -5.09 -22.21 19.96
CA VAL A 15 -3.92 -21.47 19.46
C VAL A 15 -3.56 -20.32 20.40
N LYS A 16 -4.55 -19.56 20.89
CA LYS A 16 -4.33 -18.46 21.83
C LYS A 16 -3.78 -18.96 23.18
N LYS A 17 -4.34 -20.04 23.72
CA LYS A 17 -3.84 -20.67 24.96
C LYS A 17 -2.41 -21.18 24.78
N GLU A 18 -2.09 -21.79 23.65
CA GLU A 18 -0.73 -22.26 23.35
C GLU A 18 0.26 -21.10 23.25
N LYS A 19 -0.09 -20.02 22.56
CA LYS A 19 0.74 -18.78 22.54
C LYS A 19 1.02 -18.26 23.95
N GLN A 20 0.00 -18.19 24.81
CA GLN A 20 0.19 -17.75 26.19
C GLN A 20 1.07 -18.72 26.99
N LYS A 21 0.92 -20.03 26.75
CA LYS A 21 1.76 -21.06 27.37
C LYS A 21 3.22 -20.92 26.94
N ILE A 22 3.50 -20.65 25.67
CA ILE A 22 4.86 -20.38 25.16
C ILE A 22 5.46 -19.16 25.85
N VAL A 23 4.70 -18.07 25.98
CA VAL A 23 5.18 -16.87 26.69
C VAL A 23 5.57 -17.21 28.13
N ASN A 24 4.66 -17.87 28.86
CA ASN A 24 4.83 -18.16 30.28
C ASN A 24 5.92 -19.19 30.59
N LEU A 25 6.07 -20.22 29.74
CA LEU A 25 6.97 -21.35 29.98
C LEU A 25 8.33 -21.24 29.30
N ILE A 26 8.44 -20.43 28.23
CA ILE A 26 9.64 -20.37 27.40
C ILE A 26 10.17 -18.94 27.33
N VAL A 27 9.41 -17.99 26.76
CA VAL A 27 9.92 -16.63 26.46
C VAL A 27 10.37 -15.90 27.73
N SER A 28 9.64 -16.05 28.83
CA SER A 28 9.95 -15.37 30.10
C SER A 28 10.86 -16.17 31.05
N LYS A 29 11.54 -17.22 30.57
CA LYS A 29 12.29 -18.17 31.41
C LYS A 29 13.77 -18.24 31.03
N SER A 30 14.61 -18.60 31.99
CA SER A 30 16.03 -18.87 31.73
C SER A 30 16.21 -20.21 31.02
N ASN A 31 17.36 -20.41 30.35
CA ASN A 31 17.67 -21.71 29.71
C ASN A 31 17.56 -22.88 30.70
N LEU A 32 17.99 -22.69 31.95
CA LEU A 32 17.97 -23.74 32.96
C LEU A 32 16.54 -24.05 33.42
N ASP A 33 15.68 -23.04 33.55
CA ASP A 33 14.26 -23.24 33.90
C ASP A 33 13.51 -23.99 32.79
N ILE A 34 13.80 -23.65 31.52
CA ILE A 34 13.20 -24.33 30.36
C ILE A 34 13.67 -25.79 30.32
N TYR A 35 14.97 -26.04 30.48
CA TYR A 35 15.54 -27.38 30.44
C TYR A 35 15.04 -28.29 31.58
N ASN A 36 14.91 -27.74 32.79
CA ASN A 36 14.47 -28.49 33.96
C ASN A 36 12.96 -28.71 34.02
N SER A 37 12.18 -28.04 33.17
CA SER A 37 10.73 -28.23 33.07
C SER A 37 10.41 -29.23 31.94
N PRO A 38 9.93 -30.45 32.26
CA PRO A 38 9.59 -31.43 31.23
C PRO A 38 8.52 -30.92 30.24
N GLU A 39 7.57 -30.13 30.75
CA GLU A 39 6.52 -29.54 29.95
C GLU A 39 7.07 -28.46 29.00
N ALA A 40 7.89 -27.53 29.51
CA ALA A 40 8.47 -26.48 28.69
C ALA A 40 9.43 -27.06 27.65
N TRP A 41 10.28 -28.01 28.04
CA TRP A 41 11.23 -28.67 27.15
C TRP A 41 10.52 -29.48 26.06
N SER A 42 9.44 -30.20 26.39
CA SER A 42 8.66 -30.93 25.40
C SER A 42 8.03 -29.98 24.38
N LEU A 43 7.48 -28.84 24.82
CA LEU A 43 6.91 -27.85 23.92
C LEU A 43 7.99 -27.16 23.09
N PHE A 44 9.12 -26.80 23.68
CA PHE A 44 10.23 -26.10 23.01
C PHE A 44 10.75 -26.85 21.79
N LYS A 45 10.87 -28.19 21.88
CA LYS A 45 11.30 -29.06 20.77
C LYS A 45 10.35 -29.06 19.57
N GLU A 46 9.11 -28.60 19.74
CA GLU A 46 8.09 -28.58 18.69
C GLU A 46 7.98 -27.20 18.00
N LEU A 47 8.78 -26.21 18.43
CA LEU A 47 8.76 -24.85 17.90
C LEU A 47 9.88 -24.63 16.88
N GLY A 48 9.59 -23.81 15.86
CA GLY A 48 10.57 -23.42 14.84
C GLY A 48 10.57 -24.33 13.61
N GLY A 49 11.63 -24.18 12.80
CA GLY A 49 11.91 -25.04 11.65
C GLY A 49 12.59 -26.35 12.03
N ASP A 50 12.59 -27.31 11.11
CA ASP A 50 13.22 -28.63 11.30
C ASP A 50 14.75 -28.52 11.49
N VAL A 51 15.33 -27.48 10.90
CA VAL A 51 16.76 -27.12 11.00
C VAL A 51 16.89 -25.64 11.38
N MET A 52 18.11 -25.14 11.44
CA MET A 52 18.49 -23.80 11.93
C MET A 52 17.95 -22.60 11.10
N ILE A 53 16.97 -22.78 10.21
CA ILE A 53 16.41 -21.76 9.32
C ILE A 53 14.94 -21.53 9.65
N ASN A 54 14.61 -20.34 10.14
CA ASN A 54 13.26 -19.94 10.50
C ASN A 54 12.77 -18.84 9.54
N ALA A 55 11.74 -19.15 8.75
CA ALA A 55 11.05 -18.17 7.92
C ALA A 55 9.80 -17.65 8.63
N PHE A 56 9.60 -16.34 8.62
CA PHE A 56 8.45 -15.67 9.21
C PHE A 56 8.12 -14.39 8.44
N ALA A 57 6.93 -13.85 8.66
CA ALA A 57 6.53 -12.57 8.08
C ALA A 57 5.58 -11.84 9.03
N CYS A 58 5.62 -10.52 8.96
CA CYS A 58 4.78 -9.63 9.73
C CYS A 58 3.56 -9.21 8.91
N ASN A 59 2.45 -9.02 9.62
CA ASN A 59 1.28 -8.30 9.13
C ASN A 59 0.87 -7.28 10.20
N PHE A 60 -0.04 -6.38 9.86
CA PHE A 60 -0.45 -5.28 10.73
C PHE A 60 -1.97 -5.15 10.80
N MET A 61 -2.42 -4.40 11.81
CA MET A 61 -3.83 -4.06 12.00
C MET A 61 -4.04 -2.60 11.61
N VAL A 62 -5.15 -2.31 10.95
CA VAL A 62 -5.65 -0.95 10.68
C VAL A 62 -6.97 -0.81 11.42
N ASP A 63 -7.04 0.10 12.39
CA ASP A 63 -8.25 0.35 13.19
C ASP A 63 -8.85 -0.92 13.83
N GLY A 64 -7.99 -1.84 14.28
CA GLY A 64 -8.40 -3.11 14.90
C GLY A 64 -8.79 -4.22 13.91
N VAL A 65 -8.72 -3.96 12.60
CA VAL A 65 -8.97 -4.94 11.55
C VAL A 65 -7.64 -5.41 10.94
N PRO A 66 -7.42 -6.73 10.78
CA PRO A 66 -6.22 -7.22 10.10
C PRO A 66 -6.15 -6.72 8.65
N ASN A 67 -4.97 -6.26 8.23
CA ASN A 67 -4.69 -6.04 6.81
C ASN A 67 -4.84 -7.36 6.04
N THR A 68 -5.54 -7.32 4.91
CA THR A 68 -5.74 -8.47 4.02
C THR A 68 -4.95 -8.38 2.72
N ASP A 69 -4.34 -7.22 2.43
CA ASP A 69 -3.59 -6.96 1.20
C ASP A 69 -2.16 -7.50 1.30
N VAL A 70 -1.83 -8.48 0.45
CA VAL A 70 -0.51 -9.11 0.37
C VAL A 70 0.57 -8.10 -0.03
N ILE A 71 0.26 -7.13 -0.89
CA ILE A 71 1.23 -6.12 -1.34
C ILE A 71 1.63 -5.22 -0.17
N GLU A 72 0.69 -4.80 0.66
CA GLU A 72 0.99 -3.95 1.82
C GLU A 72 1.73 -4.73 2.93
N ALA A 73 1.44 -6.03 3.10
CA ALA A 73 2.24 -6.90 3.95
C ALA A 73 3.68 -7.05 3.42
N ASN A 74 3.85 -7.24 2.11
CA ASN A 74 5.18 -7.30 1.49
C ASN A 74 5.96 -6.01 1.68
N GLN A 75 5.29 -4.86 1.55
CA GLN A 75 5.88 -3.54 1.79
C GLN A 75 6.37 -3.40 3.25
N LEU A 76 5.59 -3.85 4.24
CA LEU A 76 6.03 -3.88 5.63
C LEU A 76 7.28 -4.74 5.81
N ASN A 77 7.26 -5.99 5.33
CA ASN A 77 8.39 -6.90 5.50
C ASN A 77 9.65 -6.41 4.77
N THR A 78 9.49 -5.77 3.61
CA THR A 78 10.62 -5.15 2.88
C THR A 78 11.22 -4.00 3.69
N ARG A 79 10.41 -3.14 4.30
CA ARG A 79 10.90 -2.04 5.15
C ARG A 79 11.63 -2.55 6.39
N ILE A 80 11.07 -3.57 7.06
CA ILE A 80 11.73 -4.23 8.19
C ILE A 80 13.09 -4.79 7.74
N PHE A 81 13.13 -5.53 6.63
CA PHE A 81 14.38 -6.08 6.09
C PHE A 81 15.43 -5.00 5.80
N ASN A 82 15.04 -3.88 5.18
CA ASN A 82 15.95 -2.78 4.89
C ASN A 82 16.53 -2.12 6.15
N LYS A 83 15.86 -2.23 7.30
CA LYS A 83 16.35 -1.75 8.60
C LYS A 83 17.21 -2.77 9.34
N THR A 84 17.11 -4.04 8.99
CA THR A 84 17.82 -5.15 9.62
C THR A 84 18.83 -5.80 8.66
N SER A 85 19.27 -5.08 7.63
CA SER A 85 20.23 -5.56 6.64
C SER A 85 21.08 -4.41 6.11
N LEU A 86 22.24 -4.76 5.55
CA LEU A 86 23.10 -3.80 4.87
C LEU A 86 22.69 -3.70 3.41
N SER A 87 21.70 -2.86 3.12
CA SER A 87 21.13 -2.74 1.77
C SER A 87 21.63 -1.56 0.94
N SER A 88 22.56 -0.72 1.43
CA SER A 88 23.26 0.26 0.57
C SER A 88 24.56 0.79 1.17
N THR A 89 25.65 0.76 0.40
CA THR A 89 26.85 1.57 0.61
C THR A 89 26.73 2.85 -0.22
N ASN A 90 25.80 3.74 0.12
CA ASN A 90 25.67 5.00 -0.61
C ASN A 90 26.86 5.92 -0.27
N GLY A 91 27.92 5.82 -1.09
CA GLY A 91 28.97 6.83 -1.21
C GLY A 91 29.87 7.02 0.01
N GLY A 92 30.71 6.03 0.34
CA GLY A 92 31.93 6.22 1.16
C GLY A 92 31.77 6.79 2.59
N GLY A 93 30.54 6.97 3.09
CA GLY A 93 30.23 7.43 4.45
C GLY A 93 30.24 6.29 5.47
N GLU A 94 30.08 6.64 6.75
CA GLU A 94 29.91 5.68 7.85
C GLU A 94 28.75 4.73 7.54
N ILE A 95 29.00 3.43 7.72
CA ILE A 95 27.99 2.40 7.59
C ILE A 95 27.14 2.45 8.87
N ASP A 96 25.88 2.82 8.74
CA ASP A 96 24.89 2.67 9.80
C ASP A 96 24.65 1.16 10.00
N MET A 97 25.27 0.59 11.03
CA MET A 97 25.23 -0.84 11.30
C MET A 97 23.92 -1.18 12.02
N PRO A 98 23.11 -2.12 11.50
CA PRO A 98 21.91 -2.53 12.20
C PRO A 98 22.27 -3.31 13.46
N GLU A 99 21.41 -3.21 14.48
CA GLU A 99 21.57 -3.91 15.77
C GLU A 99 21.58 -5.44 15.62
N PHE A 100 20.87 -5.95 14.60
CA PHE A 100 20.87 -7.36 14.23
C PHE A 100 20.58 -7.54 12.74
N PHE A 101 20.85 -8.75 12.25
CA PHE A 101 20.77 -9.09 10.83
C PHE A 101 19.67 -10.12 10.56
N LEU A 102 18.82 -9.81 9.60
CA LEU A 102 17.93 -10.79 8.96
C LEU A 102 18.31 -10.95 7.49
N THR A 103 17.96 -12.11 6.95
CA THR A 103 17.91 -12.32 5.49
C THR A 103 16.45 -12.29 5.04
N SER A 104 16.21 -12.29 3.75
CA SER A 104 14.86 -12.32 3.20
C SER A 104 14.76 -13.22 1.97
N SER A 105 13.53 -13.60 1.63
CA SER A 105 13.21 -14.35 0.42
C SER A 105 11.83 -13.95 -0.07
N VAL A 106 11.53 -14.28 -1.33
CA VAL A 106 10.19 -14.19 -1.89
C VAL A 106 9.68 -15.61 -2.13
N LEU A 107 8.55 -15.95 -1.51
CA LEU A 107 7.85 -17.20 -1.77
C LEU A 107 6.91 -16.97 -2.94
N SER A 108 7.23 -17.55 -4.10
CA SER A 108 6.40 -17.38 -5.29
C SER A 108 5.13 -18.24 -5.18
N GLN A 109 3.99 -17.72 -5.63
CA GLN A 109 2.76 -18.51 -5.69
C GLN A 109 2.90 -19.69 -6.65
N ALA A 110 3.68 -19.52 -7.72
CA ALA A 110 3.94 -20.56 -8.72
C ALA A 110 4.67 -21.77 -8.14
N ASP A 111 5.65 -21.55 -7.25
CA ASP A 111 6.47 -22.64 -6.70
C ASP A 111 5.88 -23.22 -5.41
N TYR A 112 5.28 -22.37 -4.56
CA TYR A 112 4.83 -22.79 -3.22
C TYR A 112 3.34 -23.16 -3.14
N GLY A 113 2.51 -22.71 -4.10
CA GLY A 113 1.09 -23.07 -4.22
C GLY A 113 0.32 -23.08 -2.90
N ALA A 114 -0.31 -24.21 -2.58
CA ALA A 114 -1.15 -24.38 -1.40
C ALA A 114 -0.42 -24.15 -0.06
N CYS A 115 0.90 -24.38 0.00
CA CYS A 115 1.70 -24.10 1.19
C CYS A 115 1.71 -22.59 1.48
N LEU A 116 1.89 -21.78 0.43
CA LEU A 116 1.87 -20.33 0.55
C LEU A 116 0.47 -19.81 0.89
N ASP A 117 -0.58 -20.41 0.33
CA ASP A 117 -1.96 -20.04 0.68
C ASP A 117 -2.24 -20.26 2.17
N LYS A 118 -1.79 -21.38 2.74
CA LYS A 118 -1.91 -21.64 4.17
C LYS A 118 -1.08 -20.67 5.01
N PHE A 119 0.11 -20.28 4.55
CA PHE A 119 0.92 -19.25 5.23
C PHE A 119 0.18 -17.90 5.23
N LYS A 120 -0.24 -17.39 4.07
CA LYS A 120 -0.97 -16.13 3.94
C LYS A 120 -2.24 -16.13 4.79
N SER A 121 -3.02 -17.21 4.75
CA SER A 121 -4.23 -17.36 5.56
C SER A 121 -3.96 -17.25 7.07
N ARG A 122 -2.87 -17.85 7.58
CA ARG A 122 -2.46 -17.71 8.99
C ARG A 122 -2.08 -16.28 9.37
N MET A 123 -1.67 -15.47 8.41
CA MET A 123 -1.40 -14.04 8.60
C MET A 123 -2.65 -13.17 8.45
N GLY A 124 -3.78 -13.72 8.02
CA GLY A 124 -4.99 -12.97 7.67
C GLY A 124 -4.98 -12.39 6.25
N LEU A 125 -4.05 -12.83 5.40
CA LEU A 125 -3.89 -12.38 4.02
C LEU A 125 -4.57 -13.32 3.03
N SER A 126 -4.97 -12.77 1.89
CA SER A 126 -5.52 -13.54 0.77
C SER A 126 -5.16 -12.88 -0.56
N GLY A 127 -4.87 -13.70 -1.58
CA GLY A 127 -4.58 -13.23 -2.93
C GLY A 127 -3.54 -14.08 -3.66
N PRO A 128 -3.45 -13.98 -4.99
CA PRO A 128 -2.53 -14.78 -5.81
C PRO A 128 -1.09 -14.28 -5.82
N GLN A 129 -0.79 -13.17 -5.12
CA GLN A 129 0.51 -12.54 -5.13
C GLN A 129 1.54 -13.34 -4.31
N ASP A 130 2.80 -13.20 -4.72
CA ASP A 130 3.96 -13.72 -3.99
C ASP A 130 4.09 -13.05 -2.61
N LEU A 131 4.70 -13.74 -1.65
CA LEU A 131 4.89 -13.24 -0.29
C LEU A 131 6.37 -12.99 0.00
N TYR A 132 6.68 -11.78 0.45
CA TYR A 132 7.99 -11.42 0.95
C TYR A 132 8.12 -11.86 2.42
N VAL A 133 9.12 -12.68 2.72
CA VAL A 133 9.35 -13.25 4.05
C VAL A 133 10.72 -12.85 4.60
N LEU A 134 10.78 -12.75 5.92
CA LEU A 134 12.00 -12.58 6.70
C LEU A 134 12.54 -13.95 7.10
N VAL A 135 13.85 -14.11 7.07
CA VAL A 135 14.53 -15.38 7.34
C VAL A 135 15.61 -15.16 8.39
N ASN A 136 15.49 -15.88 9.49
CA ASN A 136 16.47 -15.96 10.56
C ASN A 136 17.21 -17.30 10.48
N VAL A 137 18.51 -17.25 10.22
CA VAL A 137 19.40 -18.42 10.23
C VAL A 137 20.24 -18.37 11.49
N THR A 138 20.03 -19.32 12.39
CA THR A 138 20.70 -19.36 13.69
C THR A 138 21.90 -20.29 13.64
N MET A 139 23.11 -19.78 13.52
CA MET A 139 24.33 -20.60 13.62
C MET A 139 25.10 -20.37 14.92
N SER A 140 24.74 -19.32 15.67
CA SER A 140 25.40 -18.95 16.91
C SER A 140 24.90 -19.82 18.08
N PRO A 141 25.79 -20.51 18.81
CA PRO A 141 25.43 -21.18 20.06
C PRO A 141 25.34 -20.22 21.25
N TRP A 142 25.60 -18.92 21.07
CA TRP A 142 25.76 -17.96 22.17
C TRP A 142 24.56 -17.04 22.40
N ALA A 143 23.58 -17.01 21.48
CA ALA A 143 22.50 -16.03 21.47
C ALA A 143 21.63 -16.03 22.76
N THR A 144 21.57 -17.16 23.46
CA THR A 144 20.77 -17.33 24.69
C THR A 144 21.60 -17.29 25.97
N THR A 145 22.91 -17.00 25.89
CA THR A 145 23.79 -17.01 27.06
C THR A 145 23.76 -15.68 27.83
N GLY A 146 23.98 -15.74 29.15
CA GLY A 146 24.02 -14.56 30.03
C GLY A 146 22.72 -14.25 30.78
N ALA A 147 22.80 -13.35 31.78
CA ALA A 147 21.66 -12.91 32.57
C ALA A 147 20.70 -11.97 31.80
N GLN A 148 21.26 -11.21 30.85
CA GLN A 148 20.55 -10.50 29.79
C GLN A 148 20.88 -11.23 28.49
N SER A 149 19.96 -12.02 27.94
CA SER A 149 20.26 -12.73 26.70
C SER A 149 20.26 -11.75 25.53
N ILE A 150 21.29 -11.79 24.69
CA ILE A 150 21.38 -10.98 23.46
C ILE A 150 20.14 -11.22 22.58
N LEU A 151 19.57 -12.43 22.63
CA LEU A 151 18.30 -12.74 21.99
C LEU A 151 17.14 -11.83 22.43
N ASN A 152 17.04 -11.52 23.72
CA ASN A 152 15.97 -10.64 24.21
C ASN A 152 16.13 -9.21 23.70
N ASP A 153 17.38 -8.72 23.63
CA ASP A 153 17.67 -7.39 23.10
C ASP A 153 17.33 -7.35 21.60
N MET A 154 17.79 -8.33 20.82
CA MET A 154 17.46 -8.46 19.39
C MET A 154 15.95 -8.54 19.14
N VAL A 155 15.20 -9.27 19.98
CA VAL A 155 13.73 -9.36 19.86
C VAL A 155 13.06 -8.03 20.23
N GLY A 156 13.60 -7.30 21.22
CA GLY A 156 13.15 -5.96 21.59
C GLY A 156 13.36 -4.94 20.47
N ASP A 157 14.54 -4.97 19.84
CA ASP A 157 14.87 -4.11 18.71
C ASP A 157 14.03 -4.46 17.49
N PHE A 158 13.86 -5.75 17.19
CA PHE A 158 12.97 -6.21 16.14
C PHE A 158 11.54 -5.70 16.33
N LYS A 159 11.01 -5.81 17.54
CA LYS A 159 9.67 -5.30 17.87
C LYS A 159 9.58 -3.79 17.62
N THR A 160 10.57 -3.04 18.09
CA THR A 160 10.63 -1.58 17.90
C THR A 160 10.67 -1.20 16.43
N ILE A 161 11.48 -1.90 15.62
CA ILE A 161 11.55 -1.69 14.17
C ILE A 161 10.20 -2.04 13.52
N ALA A 162 9.63 -3.20 13.82
CA ALA A 162 8.35 -3.64 13.26
C ALA A 162 7.21 -2.65 13.58
N GLU A 163 7.16 -2.14 14.80
CA GLU A 163 6.17 -1.11 15.22
C GLU A 163 6.37 0.21 14.48
N LYS A 164 7.62 0.69 14.35
CA LYS A 164 7.93 1.94 13.61
C LYS A 164 7.64 1.83 12.11
N GLU A 165 7.98 0.70 11.50
CA GLU A 165 7.78 0.48 10.07
C GLU A 165 6.33 0.12 9.71
N THR A 166 5.47 -0.12 10.71
CA THR A 166 4.03 -0.31 10.51
C THR A 166 3.40 1.04 10.16
N SER A 167 3.17 1.27 8.86
CA SER A 167 2.59 2.51 8.35
C SER A 167 1.07 2.46 8.35
N ILE A 168 0.44 2.67 9.51
CA ILE A 168 -1.04 2.73 9.62
C ILE A 168 -1.59 3.89 8.78
N ASP A 169 -0.95 5.06 8.83
CA ASP A 169 -1.39 6.25 8.09
C ASP A 169 -1.42 6.05 6.57
N ARG A 170 -0.51 5.22 6.04
CA ARG A 170 -0.46 4.84 4.63
C ARG A 170 -1.71 4.07 4.21
N ASN A 171 -2.26 3.26 5.11
CA ASN A 171 -3.29 2.27 4.82
C ASN A 171 -4.67 2.59 5.41
N ALA A 172 -4.77 3.64 6.22
CA ALA A 172 -6.04 4.15 6.72
C ALA A 172 -6.72 5.05 5.69
N VAL A 173 -8.04 4.87 5.50
CA VAL A 173 -8.85 5.79 4.69
C VAL A 173 -9.23 6.97 5.57
N LYS A 174 -8.64 8.12 5.28
CA LYS A 174 -8.85 9.38 5.99
C LYS A 174 -9.35 10.48 5.05
N PRO A 175 -10.12 11.47 5.56
CA PRO A 175 -10.40 12.69 4.81
C PRO A 175 -9.11 13.34 4.35
N GLN A 176 -9.02 13.67 3.05
CA GLN A 176 -7.86 14.28 2.41
C GLN A 176 -8.31 15.24 1.31
N LYS A 177 -7.35 16.02 0.81
CA LYS A 177 -7.50 16.76 -0.44
C LYS A 177 -7.20 15.86 -1.63
N HIS A 178 -8.09 15.87 -2.62
CA HIS A 178 -8.06 15.05 -3.82
C HIS A 178 -7.91 15.94 -5.04
N ASP A 179 -6.90 15.63 -5.84
CA ASP A 179 -6.56 16.38 -7.04
C ASP A 179 -7.21 15.75 -8.27
N PHE A 180 -7.83 16.58 -9.11
CA PHE A 180 -8.47 16.17 -10.35
C PHE A 180 -7.94 16.98 -11.52
N VAL A 181 -7.48 16.31 -12.57
CA VAL A 181 -7.17 16.96 -13.84
C VAL A 181 -8.48 17.30 -14.54
N MET A 182 -8.64 18.58 -14.89
CA MET A 182 -9.82 19.09 -15.58
C MET A 182 -9.68 18.97 -17.11
N GLN A 183 -10.69 18.40 -17.77
CA GLN A 183 -10.73 18.21 -19.21
C GLN A 183 -12.08 18.68 -19.80
N GLY A 184 -12.02 19.41 -20.92
CA GLY A 184 -13.20 19.89 -21.64
C GLY A 184 -13.76 21.22 -21.12
N THR A 185 -14.32 22.03 -22.02
CA THR A 185 -14.96 23.32 -21.70
C THR A 185 -16.46 23.34 -21.95
N ASP A 186 -16.99 22.43 -22.76
CA ASP A 186 -18.44 22.27 -22.96
C ASP A 186 -19.01 21.35 -21.89
N THR A 187 -18.48 20.13 -21.83
CA THR A 187 -18.71 19.16 -20.76
C THR A 187 -17.41 19.02 -19.97
N LEU A 188 -17.46 19.30 -18.67
CA LEU A 188 -16.30 19.20 -17.80
C LEU A 188 -16.17 17.76 -17.26
N TYR A 189 -15.03 17.15 -17.57
CA TYR A 189 -14.60 15.87 -17.04
C TYR A 189 -13.49 16.08 -16.01
N LEU A 190 -13.56 15.31 -14.93
CA LEU A 190 -12.63 15.35 -13.80
C LEU A 190 -11.97 13.98 -13.67
N VAL A 191 -10.66 13.96 -13.85
CA VAL A 191 -9.85 12.73 -13.75
C VAL A 191 -9.03 12.79 -12.48
N HIS A 192 -9.35 11.93 -11.51
CA HIS A 192 -8.63 11.86 -10.24
C HIS A 192 -7.15 11.47 -10.46
N LEU A 193 -6.25 12.10 -9.70
CA LEU A 193 -4.83 11.74 -9.65
C LEU A 193 -4.59 10.71 -8.53
N PRO A 194 -4.52 9.40 -8.84
CA PRO A 194 -4.29 8.39 -7.83
C PRO A 194 -2.87 8.45 -7.27
N LYS A 195 -2.74 8.11 -5.98
CA LYS A 195 -1.46 7.97 -5.27
C LYS A 195 -1.45 6.58 -4.64
N PHE A 196 -0.62 5.66 -5.16
CA PHE A 196 -0.52 4.29 -4.62
C PHE A 196 -0.02 4.25 -3.17
N GLN A 197 0.59 5.34 -2.72
CA GLN A 197 1.21 5.49 -1.43
C GLN A 197 0.23 5.82 -0.32
N LEU A 198 -1.03 6.15 -0.64
CA LEU A 198 -2.04 6.54 0.34
C LEU A 198 -3.34 5.82 0.02
N ALA A 199 -3.87 5.03 0.96
CA ALA A 199 -5.10 4.27 0.76
C ALA A 199 -6.28 5.15 0.30
N SER A 200 -6.41 6.37 0.84
CA SER A 200 -7.44 7.34 0.42
C SER A 200 -7.40 7.70 -1.08
N HIS A 201 -6.27 7.48 -1.76
CA HIS A 201 -6.06 7.84 -3.17
C HIS A 201 -5.92 6.63 -4.11
N ARG A 202 -6.12 5.39 -3.63
CA ARG A 202 -5.99 4.17 -4.44
C ARG A 202 -7.25 3.88 -5.27
N TYR A 203 -7.69 4.88 -6.04
CA TYR A 203 -8.82 4.77 -6.94
C TYR A 203 -8.53 5.45 -8.28
N GLN A 204 -8.83 4.72 -9.35
CA GLN A 204 -8.99 5.32 -10.67
C GLN A 204 -10.43 5.81 -10.79
N LEU A 205 -10.58 7.12 -10.93
CA LEU A 205 -11.87 7.79 -10.92
C LEU A 205 -11.96 8.81 -12.06
N VAL A 206 -13.04 8.73 -12.84
CA VAL A 206 -13.42 9.72 -13.86
C VAL A 206 -14.88 10.06 -13.66
N MET A 207 -15.21 11.33 -13.54
CA MET A 207 -16.57 11.82 -13.38
C MET A 207 -16.81 13.11 -14.16
N THR A 208 -18.07 13.44 -14.41
CA THR A 208 -18.45 14.78 -14.91
C THR A 208 -18.76 15.71 -13.75
N GLY A 209 -18.77 17.01 -14.02
CA GLY A 209 -19.23 17.99 -13.06
C GLY A 209 -19.57 19.32 -13.70
N THR A 210 -20.21 20.19 -12.95
CA THR A 210 -20.58 21.54 -13.41
C THR A 210 -20.10 22.56 -12.41
N LEU A 211 -19.23 23.46 -12.85
CA LEU A 211 -18.82 24.62 -12.07
C LEU A 211 -19.92 25.67 -12.07
N ASP A 212 -19.98 26.49 -11.02
CA ASP A 212 -20.82 27.68 -11.05
C ASP A 212 -20.46 28.61 -12.24
N SER A 213 -21.43 29.42 -12.68
CA SER A 213 -21.30 30.20 -13.92
C SER A 213 -20.09 31.13 -13.93
N SER A 214 -19.70 31.66 -12.76
CA SER A 214 -18.54 32.55 -12.62
C SER A 214 -17.23 31.77 -12.80
N ALA A 215 -17.08 30.66 -12.07
CA ALA A 215 -15.91 29.80 -12.14
C ALA A 215 -15.75 29.17 -13.54
N MET A 216 -16.85 28.78 -14.19
CA MET A 216 -16.80 28.20 -15.53
C MET A 216 -16.35 29.23 -16.59
N GLN A 217 -16.81 30.48 -16.50
CA GLN A 217 -16.36 31.55 -17.40
C GLN A 217 -14.87 31.85 -17.22
N GLN A 218 -14.40 31.90 -15.97
CA GLN A 218 -12.98 32.09 -15.68
C GLN A 218 -12.14 30.92 -16.18
N TYR A 219 -12.59 29.69 -15.97
CA TYR A 219 -11.92 28.48 -16.45
C TYR A 219 -11.81 28.47 -17.98
N ALA A 220 -12.91 28.76 -18.69
CA ALA A 220 -12.90 28.82 -20.15
C ALA A 220 -11.98 29.92 -20.70
N ALA A 221 -11.93 31.10 -20.04
CA ALA A 221 -11.02 32.17 -20.42
C ALA A 221 -9.55 31.77 -20.21
N GLN A 222 -9.22 31.24 -19.03
CA GLN A 222 -7.88 30.73 -18.70
C GLN A 222 -7.44 29.63 -19.66
N ARG A 223 -8.36 28.73 -20.04
CA ARG A 223 -8.10 27.68 -21.02
C ARG A 223 -7.83 28.20 -22.42
N LYS A 224 -8.52 29.24 -22.84
CA LYS A 224 -8.32 29.87 -24.15
C LYS A 224 -6.98 30.60 -24.22
N GLU A 225 -6.58 31.27 -23.14
CA GLU A 225 -5.28 31.96 -23.03
C GLU A 225 -4.11 30.96 -22.93
N ASN A 226 -4.35 29.81 -22.31
CA ASN A 226 -3.32 28.81 -21.99
C ASN A 226 -3.72 27.40 -22.50
N PRO A 227 -3.71 27.17 -23.83
CA PRO A 227 -4.22 25.94 -24.42
C PRO A 227 -3.39 24.69 -24.11
N ASN A 228 -2.09 24.85 -23.81
CA ASN A 228 -1.17 23.73 -23.56
C ASN A 228 -1.02 23.38 -22.07
N ASP A 229 -1.55 24.20 -21.18
CA ASP A 229 -1.35 24.00 -19.74
C ASP A 229 -2.31 22.91 -19.25
N TYR A 230 -2.26 22.56 -17.97
CA TYR A 230 -3.31 21.76 -17.34
C TYR A 230 -3.78 22.44 -16.07
N PHE A 231 -5.02 22.14 -15.71
CA PHE A 231 -5.68 22.71 -14.55
C PHE A 231 -6.04 21.59 -13.60
N LEU A 232 -5.69 21.79 -12.34
CA LEU A 232 -6.00 20.87 -11.26
C LEU A 232 -7.12 21.46 -10.43
N LEU A 233 -8.16 20.67 -10.20
CA LEU A 233 -9.22 20.96 -9.25
C LEU A 233 -8.93 20.18 -7.96
N GLU A 234 -8.98 20.88 -6.84
CA GLU A 234 -8.85 20.32 -5.50
C GLU A 234 -10.13 20.64 -4.70
N ASN A 235 -10.60 19.70 -3.87
CA ASN A 235 -11.63 20.02 -2.88
C ASN A 235 -11.06 20.96 -1.80
N ALA A 236 -11.83 21.99 -1.43
CA ALA A 236 -11.38 23.00 -0.49
C ALA A 236 -11.22 22.48 0.96
N THR A 237 -12.03 21.48 1.33
CA THR A 237 -12.02 20.86 2.66
C THR A 237 -11.74 19.37 2.54
N ASP A 238 -10.88 18.84 3.40
CA ASP A 238 -10.55 17.41 3.45
C ASP A 238 -11.81 16.54 3.48
N ALA A 239 -11.86 15.55 2.58
CA ALA A 239 -13.01 14.68 2.41
C ALA A 239 -12.57 13.25 2.06
N ILE A 240 -13.43 12.27 2.33
CA ILE A 240 -13.24 10.92 1.82
C ILE A 240 -13.67 10.91 0.35
N LEU A 241 -12.92 10.22 -0.51
CA LEU A 241 -13.17 10.25 -1.95
C LEU A 241 -14.60 9.79 -2.31
N ASP A 242 -15.14 8.81 -1.59
CA ASP A 242 -16.49 8.31 -1.80
C ASP A 242 -17.56 9.40 -1.60
N ASP A 243 -17.36 10.29 -0.63
CA ASP A 243 -18.27 11.41 -0.36
C ASP A 243 -18.27 12.43 -1.51
N LEU A 244 -17.15 12.53 -2.25
CA LEU A 244 -16.99 13.40 -3.41
C LEU A 244 -17.57 12.82 -4.71
N THR A 245 -18.12 11.60 -4.67
CA THR A 245 -18.67 10.92 -5.86
C THR A 245 -20.20 10.87 -5.92
N ALA A 246 -20.89 11.46 -4.94
CA ALA A 246 -22.34 11.49 -4.91
C ALA A 246 -22.92 12.49 -5.93
N SER A 247 -23.59 11.98 -6.97
CA SER A 247 -24.22 12.79 -8.01
C SER A 247 -25.21 13.81 -7.44
N GLY A 248 -25.13 15.04 -7.93
CA GLY A 248 -25.96 16.18 -7.49
C GLY A 248 -25.45 16.89 -6.23
N SER A 249 -24.45 16.33 -5.53
CA SER A 249 -23.82 17.00 -4.40
C SER A 249 -23.01 18.21 -4.83
N GLN A 250 -22.93 19.22 -3.97
CA GLN A 250 -22.14 20.41 -4.20
C GLN A 250 -20.94 20.44 -3.26
N ILE A 251 -19.76 20.72 -3.81
CA ILE A 251 -18.53 20.84 -3.04
C ILE A 251 -17.82 22.15 -3.35
N ALA A 252 -17.20 22.75 -2.34
CA ALA A 252 -16.33 23.89 -2.52
C ALA A 252 -15.00 23.43 -3.14
N ILE A 253 -14.52 24.14 -4.15
CA ILE A 253 -13.33 23.77 -4.91
C ILE A 253 -12.36 24.93 -5.08
N SER A 254 -11.09 24.57 -5.27
CA SER A 254 -10.02 25.47 -5.68
C SER A 254 -9.38 24.92 -6.96
N VAL A 255 -9.19 25.77 -7.95
CA VAL A 255 -8.51 25.41 -9.21
C VAL A 255 -7.13 26.05 -9.23
N PHE A 256 -6.14 25.24 -9.58
CA PHE A 256 -4.75 25.62 -9.72
C PHE A 256 -4.33 25.46 -11.18
N LYS A 257 -3.42 26.34 -11.60
CA LYS A 257 -2.75 26.25 -12.89
C LYS A 257 -1.45 25.46 -12.66
N GLU A 258 -1.20 24.42 -13.46
CA GLU A 258 -0.06 23.50 -13.30
C GLU A 258 -0.08 22.70 -11.97
N SER A 259 0.93 21.84 -11.75
CA SER A 259 1.02 20.93 -10.58
C SER A 259 1.34 21.63 -9.27
N ASP A 260 1.60 22.94 -9.28
CA ASP A 260 2.03 23.66 -8.10
C ASP A 260 0.84 24.18 -7.29
N THR A 261 0.23 23.28 -6.52
CA THR A 261 -0.86 23.59 -5.57
C THR A 261 -0.39 24.46 -4.39
N THR A 262 0.91 24.81 -4.30
CA THR A 262 1.42 25.76 -3.30
C THR A 262 1.17 27.22 -3.70
N GLN A 263 0.81 27.48 -4.96
CA GLN A 263 0.41 28.79 -5.44
C GLN A 263 -1.03 29.11 -5.07
N LYS A 264 -1.39 30.40 -5.07
CA LYS A 264 -2.77 30.81 -4.83
C LYS A 264 -3.68 30.24 -5.91
N PRO A 265 -4.87 29.73 -5.55
CA PRO A 265 -5.81 29.22 -6.54
C PRO A 265 -6.20 30.32 -7.52
N VAL A 266 -6.22 29.96 -8.80
CA VAL A 266 -6.61 30.89 -9.89
C VAL A 266 -8.12 31.06 -9.94
N ILE A 267 -8.87 30.05 -9.50
CA ILE A 267 -10.33 30.07 -9.44
C ILE A 267 -10.77 29.41 -8.14
N GLN A 268 -11.76 30.00 -7.48
CA GLN A 268 -12.48 29.39 -6.36
C GLN A 268 -13.96 29.40 -6.71
N GLY A 269 -14.68 28.35 -6.33
CA GLY A 269 -16.10 28.26 -6.63
C GLY A 269 -16.73 27.00 -6.06
N THR A 270 -17.89 26.68 -6.60
CA THR A 270 -18.64 25.46 -6.26
C THR A 270 -18.69 24.54 -7.47
N LEU A 271 -18.42 23.25 -7.24
CA LEU A 271 -18.62 22.18 -8.20
C LEU A 271 -19.88 21.40 -7.81
N THR A 272 -20.80 21.26 -8.75
CA THR A 272 -21.87 20.26 -8.67
C THR A 272 -21.37 18.96 -9.31
N ILE A 273 -21.38 17.88 -8.54
CA ILE A 273 -20.93 16.56 -8.99
C ILE A 273 -21.94 15.99 -10.00
N GLY A 274 -21.45 15.55 -11.15
CA GLY A 274 -22.24 14.90 -12.20
C GLY A 274 -22.15 13.38 -12.15
N ASP A 275 -22.14 12.78 -13.33
CA ASP A 275 -22.14 11.33 -13.53
C ASP A 275 -20.76 10.73 -13.29
N LEU A 276 -20.77 9.57 -12.62
CA LEU A 276 -19.60 8.73 -12.43
C LEU A 276 -19.36 7.87 -13.67
N ILE A 277 -18.28 8.13 -14.41
CA ILE A 277 -17.95 7.39 -15.65
C ILE A 277 -17.12 6.15 -15.33
N VAL A 278 -16.10 6.31 -14.49
CA VAL A 278 -15.18 5.24 -14.08
C VAL A 278 -14.94 5.34 -12.59
N LYS A 279 -15.05 4.23 -11.87
CA LYS A 279 -14.56 4.08 -10.49
C LYS A 279 -14.00 2.68 -10.31
N LYS A 280 -12.69 2.56 -10.13
CA LYS A 280 -11.99 1.29 -9.92
C LYS A 280 -11.03 1.40 -8.76
N SER A 281 -11.02 0.39 -7.90
CA SER A 281 -10.01 0.28 -6.85
C SER A 281 -8.65 -0.05 -7.45
N LEU A 282 -7.60 0.54 -6.88
CA LEU A 282 -6.20 0.28 -7.20
C LEU A 282 -5.49 -0.44 -6.04
N LEU A 283 -6.24 -1.10 -5.16
CA LEU A 283 -5.71 -2.00 -4.14
C LEU A 283 -5.12 -3.26 -4.77
N GLY A 284 -4.18 -3.92 -4.10
CA GLY A 284 -3.43 -5.05 -4.66
C GLY A 284 -4.32 -6.20 -5.14
N GLY A 285 -5.41 -6.48 -4.42
CA GLY A 285 -6.39 -7.50 -4.80
C GLY A 285 -7.30 -7.14 -5.98
N ALA A 286 -7.36 -5.86 -6.39
CA ALA A 286 -8.18 -5.38 -7.50
C ALA A 286 -7.40 -5.22 -8.81
N LEU A 287 -6.07 -5.36 -8.77
CA LEU A 287 -5.19 -5.23 -9.94
C LEU A 287 -4.91 -6.59 -10.59
N ASP A 288 -4.72 -6.57 -11.90
CA ASP A 288 -4.28 -7.72 -12.67
C ASP A 288 -2.81 -8.07 -12.32
N PRO A 289 -2.44 -9.36 -12.29
CA PRO A 289 -1.07 -9.78 -11.98
C PRO A 289 -0.07 -9.51 -13.13
N THR A 290 -0.56 -9.25 -14.34
CA THR A 290 0.27 -9.09 -15.53
C THR A 290 -0.15 -7.89 -16.35
N PHE A 291 0.83 -7.08 -16.78
CA PHE A 291 0.57 -5.93 -17.65
C PHE A 291 -0.09 -6.36 -18.96
N PRO A 292 -1.03 -5.56 -19.49
CA PRO A 292 -1.63 -5.83 -20.79
C PRO A 292 -0.57 -5.68 -21.90
N SER A 293 -0.71 -6.47 -22.97
CA SER A 293 0.21 -6.44 -24.12
C SER A 293 0.18 -5.12 -24.90
N GLN A 294 -0.90 -4.35 -24.76
CA GLN A 294 -1.07 -3.00 -25.31
C GLN A 294 -1.63 -2.09 -24.22
N MET A 295 -1.28 -0.81 -24.27
CA MET A 295 -1.73 0.17 -23.29
C MET A 295 -3.22 0.50 -23.48
N PRO A 296 -4.10 0.12 -22.55
CA PRO A 296 -5.52 0.42 -22.66
C PRO A 296 -5.82 1.84 -22.19
N PHE A 297 -6.74 2.54 -22.86
CA PHE A 297 -7.22 3.84 -22.42
C PHE A 297 -8.74 3.81 -22.23
N HIS A 298 -9.24 4.50 -21.22
CA HIS A 298 -10.63 4.91 -21.13
C HIS A 298 -10.86 6.03 -22.15
N LEU A 299 -11.85 5.83 -23.01
CA LEU A 299 -12.28 6.80 -24.01
C LEU A 299 -13.68 7.28 -23.61
N TYR A 300 -13.82 8.56 -23.30
CA TYR A 300 -15.08 9.14 -22.85
C TYR A 300 -15.25 10.50 -23.54
N ALA A 301 -16.39 10.73 -24.18
CA ALA A 301 -16.75 12.01 -24.80
C ALA A 301 -18.20 11.95 -25.29
N GLU A 302 -18.77 13.12 -25.58
CA GLU A 302 -19.94 13.20 -26.46
C GLU A 302 -19.50 13.12 -27.93
N LEU A 303 -20.38 12.60 -28.80
CA LEU A 303 -20.08 12.25 -30.20
C LEU A 303 -19.55 13.41 -31.07
N SER A 304 -19.69 14.66 -30.62
CA SER A 304 -19.33 15.89 -31.34
C SER A 304 -17.97 16.49 -30.96
N THR A 305 -17.28 16.01 -29.92
CA THR A 305 -16.02 16.61 -29.42
C THR A 305 -14.81 15.66 -29.51
N ILE A 306 -13.60 16.24 -29.46
CA ILE A 306 -12.34 15.47 -29.41
C ILE A 306 -12.35 14.65 -28.12
N LYS A 307 -12.06 13.35 -28.23
CA LYS A 307 -12.28 12.41 -27.15
C LYS A 307 -11.16 12.47 -26.10
N PRO A 308 -11.42 12.93 -24.85
CA PRO A 308 -10.44 12.77 -23.79
C PRO A 308 -10.16 11.30 -23.51
N ILE A 309 -8.91 11.04 -23.14
CA ILE A 309 -8.44 9.70 -22.78
C ILE A 309 -7.68 9.69 -21.45
N CYS A 310 -7.85 8.60 -20.72
CA CYS A 310 -7.14 8.30 -19.48
C CYS A 310 -6.65 6.85 -19.49
N ASN A 311 -5.37 6.61 -19.21
CA ASN A 311 -4.80 5.26 -19.17
C ASN A 311 -5.56 4.38 -18.16
N GLN A 312 -5.94 3.14 -18.52
CA GLN A 312 -6.56 2.22 -17.56
C GLN A 312 -5.48 1.58 -16.70
N ALA A 313 -5.50 1.86 -15.39
CA ALA A 313 -4.54 1.29 -14.45
C ALA A 313 -4.94 -0.14 -14.11
N LYS A 314 -4.43 -1.11 -14.88
CA LYS A 314 -4.71 -2.54 -14.68
C LYS A 314 -3.71 -3.22 -13.74
N CYS A 315 -2.47 -2.74 -13.66
CA CYS A 315 -1.40 -3.30 -12.82
C CYS A 315 -0.67 -2.15 -12.09
N GLY A 316 0.16 -2.46 -11.09
CA GLY A 316 0.99 -1.49 -10.38
C GLY A 316 2.45 -1.96 -10.24
N PRO A 317 3.45 -1.05 -10.26
CA PRO A 317 3.34 0.40 -10.49
C PRO A 317 2.98 0.73 -11.94
N CYS A 318 2.12 1.74 -12.15
CA CYS A 318 1.68 2.17 -13.48
C CYS A 318 1.73 3.69 -13.59
N SER A 319 2.17 4.19 -14.75
CA SER A 319 2.16 5.62 -15.06
C SER A 319 0.76 6.08 -15.45
N LEU A 320 0.32 7.21 -14.90
CA LEU A 320 -0.88 7.90 -15.36
C LEU A 320 -0.53 8.65 -16.65
N ALA A 321 -1.11 8.25 -17.78
CA ALA A 321 -1.01 8.97 -19.04
C ALA A 321 -2.37 9.59 -19.40
N LEU A 322 -2.37 10.89 -19.66
CA LEU A 322 -3.54 11.69 -20.04
C LEU A 322 -3.23 12.43 -21.33
N SER A 323 -4.18 12.44 -22.28
CA SER A 323 -4.10 13.35 -23.43
C SER A 323 -4.99 14.55 -23.19
N ILE A 324 -4.40 15.73 -23.38
CA ILE A 324 -5.06 17.03 -23.31
C ILE A 324 -4.78 17.73 -24.65
N SER A 325 -5.20 17.16 -25.79
CA SER A 325 -5.01 17.81 -27.09
C SER A 325 -6.35 18.11 -27.77
N HIS A 326 -6.44 19.28 -28.39
CA HIS A 326 -7.49 19.67 -29.34
C HIS A 326 -6.94 19.77 -30.79
N GLY A 327 -5.86 19.04 -31.11
CA GLY A 327 -5.22 19.01 -32.42
C GLY A 327 -4.64 17.63 -32.76
N PRO A 328 -4.33 17.34 -34.05
CA PRO A 328 -3.98 16.00 -34.52
C PRO A 328 -2.77 15.46 -33.75
N ILE A 329 -2.96 14.26 -33.19
CA ILE A 329 -2.09 13.59 -32.24
C ILE A 329 -0.65 13.54 -32.77
N ARG A 330 0.22 14.36 -32.18
CA ARG A 330 1.64 14.11 -32.05
C ARG A 330 2.04 14.63 -30.69
N GLU A 331 2.35 13.73 -29.76
CA GLU A 331 3.67 13.75 -29.09
C GLU A 331 3.85 12.63 -28.07
N THR A 332 5.13 12.36 -27.89
CA THR A 332 5.82 11.26 -27.24
C THR A 332 5.67 11.25 -25.73
N CYS A 333 5.43 10.07 -25.16
CA CYS A 333 5.54 9.83 -23.73
C CYS A 333 6.99 10.00 -23.27
N HIS A 334 7.26 10.98 -22.41
CA HIS A 334 8.45 10.97 -21.57
C HIS A 334 8.14 10.21 -20.27
N PRO A 335 8.90 9.16 -19.92
CA PRO A 335 8.76 8.49 -18.63
C PRO A 335 9.40 9.37 -17.56
N SER A 336 8.59 9.84 -16.60
CA SER A 336 9.11 10.28 -15.31
C SER A 336 9.35 9.03 -14.46
N ILE A 337 10.63 8.78 -14.17
CA ILE A 337 11.15 7.72 -13.28
C ILE A 337 10.79 8.07 -11.84
#